data_AF-A0A3D3XXV9-F1
#
_entry.id   AF-A0A3D3XXV9-F1
#
_cell.length_a   1.000
_cell.length_b   1.000
_cell.length_c   1.000
_cell.angle_alpha   90.00
_cell.angle_beta   90.00
_cell.angle_gamma   90.00
#
_symmetry.space_group_name_H-M   'P 1'
#
loop_
_entity.id
_entity.type
_entity.pdbx_description
1 polymer ?
#
loop_
_entity_poly.entity_id
_entity_poly.type
_entity_poly.pdbx_seq_one_letter_code
_entity_poly.pdbx_strand_id
1 'polypeptide(L)'
;MRRCYCCALTACLPCFASASIADHQWCRITTPHFDLVTDLEPNNGIELAKALEDFHRMALQLLNTDREQVRPLRVLAFNNKDDFRETFGNNRIAGFMKPSFQEHFLVFGPDEGARRRFQVAFHEYTHYLLRRYSSLNLPIWFEEGFAVYLSTAQFVSPTRAVVGQPVVRPSSRRILNRRPRVSQILDERYTVDWSRHVLPGVYEKAWALVHFLYHGENAQKEAIES
;
A
#
# COMPACT_ATOMS: atom_id res chain seq x y z
N MET A 1 50.69 -15.45 55.70
CA MET A 1 50.20 -15.43 54.30
C MET A 1 48.69 -15.17 54.33
N ARG A 2 48.23 -13.98 53.96
CA ARG A 2 46.80 -13.62 53.92
C ARG A 2 46.22 -14.01 52.56
N ARG A 3 45.19 -14.85 52.54
CA ARG A 3 44.46 -15.24 51.32
C ARG A 3 43.38 -14.19 51.03
N CYS A 4 43.52 -13.48 49.91
CA CYS A 4 42.48 -12.65 49.33
C CYS A 4 41.45 -13.55 48.64
N TYR A 5 40.18 -13.47 49.06
CA TYR A 5 39.06 -14.06 48.32
C TYR A 5 38.52 -13.00 47.36
N CYS A 6 38.73 -13.18 46.06
CA CYS A 6 38.03 -12.43 45.03
C CYS A 6 36.61 -12.98 44.90
N CYS A 7 35.61 -12.23 45.36
CA CYS A 7 34.21 -12.46 45.00
C CYS A 7 34.03 -12.09 43.52
N ALA A 8 33.83 -13.10 42.66
CA ALA A 8 33.42 -12.88 41.27
C ALA A 8 31.91 -12.58 41.27
N LEU A 9 31.54 -11.33 41.01
CA LEU A 9 30.17 -10.94 40.68
C LEU A 9 29.90 -11.33 39.22
N THR A 10 29.20 -12.45 39.01
CA THR A 10 28.60 -12.79 37.72
C THR A 10 27.46 -11.82 37.42
N ALA A 11 27.70 -10.89 36.50
CA ALA A 11 26.67 -10.01 35.96
C ALA A 11 25.73 -10.85 35.06
N CYS A 12 24.51 -11.11 35.54
CA CYS A 12 23.42 -11.60 34.68
C CYS A 12 23.05 -10.49 33.70
N LEU A 13 23.47 -10.63 32.44
CA LEU A 13 22.92 -9.83 31.36
C LEU A 13 21.44 -10.18 31.20
N PRO A 14 20.51 -9.22 31.33
CA PRO A 14 19.10 -9.48 31.03
C PRO A 14 18.97 -9.85 29.56
N CYS A 15 18.51 -11.07 29.30
CA CYS A 15 18.10 -11.51 27.98
C CYS A 15 16.80 -10.78 27.64
N PHE A 16 16.90 -9.69 26.89
CA PHE A 16 15.72 -9.07 26.27
C PHE A 16 15.20 -10.05 25.22
N ALA A 17 14.23 -10.87 25.60
CA ALA A 17 13.44 -11.62 24.64
C ALA A 17 12.64 -10.60 23.81
N SER A 18 12.93 -10.50 22.51
CA SER A 18 12.03 -9.78 21.59
C SER A 18 10.66 -10.45 21.67
N ALA A 19 9.61 -9.66 21.90
CA ALA A 19 8.24 -10.16 21.88
C ALA A 19 7.97 -10.80 20.50
N SER A 20 7.34 -11.97 20.50
CA SER A 20 6.92 -12.60 19.25
C SER A 20 5.73 -11.84 18.69
N ILE A 21 5.58 -11.81 17.37
CA ILE A 21 4.37 -11.27 16.73
C ILE A 21 3.09 -11.97 17.19
N ALA A 22 3.21 -13.22 17.67
CA ALA A 22 2.11 -13.97 18.26
C ALA A 22 1.63 -13.38 19.60
N ASP A 23 2.48 -12.59 20.27
CA ASP A 23 2.18 -11.96 21.56
C ASP A 23 1.47 -10.60 21.39
N HIS A 24 1.34 -10.11 20.15
CA HIS A 24 0.64 -8.86 19.86
C HIS A 24 -0.87 -8.98 20.06
N GLN A 25 -1.52 -7.87 20.38
CA GLN A 25 -2.98 -7.82 20.48
C GLN A 25 -3.61 -7.68 19.10
N TRP A 26 -3.97 -8.82 18.50
CA TRP A 26 -4.67 -8.87 17.23
C TRP A 26 -6.17 -8.60 17.41
N CYS A 27 -6.74 -7.79 16.54
CA CYS A 27 -8.16 -7.56 16.42
C CYS A 27 -8.67 -7.89 15.00
N ARG A 28 -9.97 -8.17 14.90
CA ARG A 28 -10.65 -8.42 13.64
C ARG A 28 -11.85 -7.48 13.50
N ILE A 29 -11.92 -6.78 12.37
CA ILE A 29 -12.98 -5.82 12.04
C ILE A 29 -13.55 -6.22 10.69
N THR A 30 -14.86 -6.47 10.64
CA THR A 30 -15.55 -6.86 9.42
C THR A 30 -16.51 -5.76 8.98
N THR A 31 -16.46 -5.42 7.70
CA THR A 31 -17.34 -4.48 7.00
C THR A 31 -17.96 -5.20 5.79
N PRO A 32 -18.88 -4.57 5.03
CA PRO A 32 -19.44 -5.21 3.84
C PRO A 32 -18.39 -5.70 2.84
N HIS A 33 -17.30 -4.95 2.64
CA HIS A 33 -16.28 -5.26 1.62
C HIS A 33 -14.94 -5.74 2.19
N PHE A 34 -14.71 -5.67 3.51
CA PHE A 34 -13.42 -6.01 4.10
C PHE A 34 -13.54 -6.86 5.36
N ASP A 35 -12.59 -7.79 5.48
CA ASP A 35 -12.35 -8.60 6.67
C ASP A 35 -10.93 -8.29 7.17
N LEU A 36 -10.81 -7.23 7.96
CA LEU A 36 -9.55 -6.70 8.45
C LEU A 36 -9.09 -7.47 9.68
N VAL A 37 -7.86 -7.98 9.63
CA VAL A 37 -7.13 -8.58 10.75
C VAL A 37 -5.88 -7.73 10.97
N THR A 38 -5.68 -7.21 12.18
CA THR A 38 -4.60 -6.26 12.45
C THR A 38 -4.20 -6.21 13.92
N ASP A 39 -2.93 -5.92 14.19
CA ASP A 39 -2.38 -5.60 15.51
C ASP A 39 -2.30 -4.08 15.75
N LEU A 40 -2.97 -3.28 14.92
CA LEU A 40 -3.20 -1.87 15.19
C LEU A 40 -4.09 -1.69 16.44
N GLU A 41 -3.89 -0.58 17.14
CA GLU A 41 -4.82 -0.11 18.17
C GLU A 41 -6.28 -0.12 17.64
N PRO A 42 -7.29 -0.53 18.42
CA PRO A 42 -8.65 -0.74 17.93
C PRO A 42 -9.25 0.44 17.16
N ASN A 43 -9.02 1.67 17.64
CA ASN A 43 -9.50 2.89 16.96
C ASN A 43 -8.81 3.09 15.60
N ASN A 44 -7.52 2.78 15.49
CA ASN A 44 -6.77 2.86 14.23
C ASN A 44 -7.26 1.80 13.23
N GLY A 45 -7.58 0.60 13.71
CA GLY A 45 -8.21 -0.44 12.89
C GLY A 45 -9.56 -0.02 12.34
N ILE A 46 -10.41 0.61 13.17
CA ILE A 46 -11.73 1.13 12.74
C ILE A 46 -11.56 2.23 11.69
N GLU A 47 -10.61 3.15 11.89
CA GLU A 47 -10.32 4.21 10.91
C GLU A 47 -9.83 3.65 9.58
N LEU A 48 -8.95 2.63 9.61
CA LEU A 48 -8.50 1.94 8.40
C LEU A 48 -9.68 1.27 7.67
N ALA A 49 -10.53 0.54 8.40
CA ALA A 49 -11.69 -0.13 7.80
C ALA A 49 -12.66 0.87 7.14
N LYS A 50 -12.93 2.00 7.79
CA LYS A 50 -13.73 3.09 7.22
C LYS A 50 -13.09 3.69 5.96
N ALA A 51 -11.79 3.96 6.02
CA ALA A 51 -11.06 4.52 4.89
C ALA A 51 -11.04 3.57 3.68
N LEU A 52 -10.96 2.26 3.91
CA LEU A 52 -11.07 1.24 2.86
C LEU A 52 -12.47 1.21 2.23
N GLU A 53 -13.53 1.32 3.03
CA GLU A 53 -14.91 1.41 2.52
C GLU A 53 -15.15 2.70 1.70
N ASP A 54 -14.66 3.84 2.17
CA ASP A 54 -14.74 5.10 1.43
C ASP A 54 -13.98 5.02 0.11
N PHE A 55 -12.79 4.41 0.13
CA PHE A 55 -11.99 4.18 -1.06
C PHE A 55 -12.64 3.21 -2.03
N HIS A 56 -13.25 2.13 -1.53
CA HIS A 56 -14.00 1.19 -2.35
C HIS A 56 -15.12 1.89 -3.13
N ARG A 57 -15.96 2.68 -2.43
CA ARG A 57 -17.08 3.41 -3.06
C ARG A 57 -16.59 4.38 -4.15
N MET A 58 -15.58 5.19 -3.83
CA MET A 58 -14.97 6.12 -4.79
C MET A 58 -14.39 5.39 -6.01
N ALA A 59 -13.66 4.30 -5.78
CA ALA A 59 -12.98 3.59 -6.86
C ALA A 59 -13.96 2.87 -7.80
N LEU A 60 -15.07 2.30 -7.30
CA LEU A 60 -16.09 1.70 -8.16
C LEU A 60 -16.77 2.75 -9.06
N GLN A 61 -17.03 3.94 -8.54
CA GLN A 61 -17.58 5.05 -9.34
C GLN A 61 -16.62 5.45 -10.47
N LEU A 62 -15.33 5.58 -10.17
CA LEU A 62 -14.31 5.91 -11.17
C LEU A 62 -14.15 4.83 -12.24
N LEU A 63 -14.26 3.56 -11.84
CA LEU A 63 -14.22 2.41 -12.75
C LEU A 63 -15.54 2.18 -13.50
N ASN A 64 -16.58 2.98 -13.22
CA ASN A 64 -17.93 2.89 -13.79
C ASN A 64 -18.47 1.45 -13.77
N THR A 65 -18.38 0.80 -12.62
CA THR A 65 -18.83 -0.58 -12.41
C THR A 65 -19.81 -0.66 -11.24
N ASP A 66 -20.87 -1.45 -11.42
CA ASP A 66 -21.87 -1.79 -10.41
C ASP A 66 -21.68 -3.20 -9.83
N ARG A 67 -20.62 -3.91 -10.28
CA ARG A 67 -20.32 -5.27 -9.84
C ARG A 67 -20.05 -5.32 -8.35
N GLU A 68 -20.91 -6.04 -7.64
CA GLU A 68 -20.77 -6.27 -6.20
C GLU A 68 -19.65 -7.27 -5.87
N GLN A 69 -19.04 -7.05 -4.71
CA GLN A 69 -18.10 -8.00 -4.13
C GLN A 69 -18.86 -9.11 -3.41
N VAL A 70 -18.75 -10.35 -3.89
CA VAL A 70 -19.51 -11.50 -3.37
C VAL A 70 -19.16 -11.82 -1.90
N ARG A 71 -17.93 -11.50 -1.47
CA ARG A 71 -17.43 -11.76 -0.11
C ARG A 71 -16.46 -10.65 0.30
N PRO A 72 -16.36 -10.29 1.59
CA PRO A 72 -15.35 -9.36 2.08
C PRO A 72 -13.92 -9.80 1.71
N LEU A 73 -13.07 -8.86 1.32
CA LEU A 73 -11.65 -9.10 1.03
C LEU A 73 -10.90 -9.22 2.35
N ARG A 74 -10.12 -10.28 2.55
CA ARG A 74 -9.28 -10.37 3.75
C ARG A 74 -8.10 -9.41 3.66
N VAL A 75 -7.96 -8.58 4.69
CA VAL A 75 -6.89 -7.61 4.83
C VAL A 75 -6.08 -7.96 6.07
N LEU A 76 -4.77 -8.11 5.91
CA LEU A 76 -3.83 -8.26 7.01
C LEU A 76 -2.95 -7.01 7.10
N ALA A 77 -3.19 -6.18 8.10
CA ALA A 77 -2.49 -4.93 8.31
C ALA A 77 -1.59 -5.01 9.55
N PHE A 78 -0.30 -4.77 9.38
CA PHE A 78 0.68 -4.81 10.47
C PHE A 78 0.93 -3.39 11.00
N ASN A 79 1.02 -3.26 12.31
CA ASN A 79 1.40 -2.03 12.99
C ASN A 79 2.92 -1.78 12.91
N ASN A 80 3.72 -2.86 12.88
CA ASN A 80 5.17 -2.79 12.84
C ASN A 80 5.73 -3.29 11.49
N LYS A 81 6.72 -2.57 10.97
CA LYS A 81 7.36 -2.85 9.69
C LYS A 81 8.23 -4.10 9.73
N ASP A 82 8.93 -4.34 10.83
CA ASP A 82 9.83 -5.48 10.98
C ASP A 82 9.04 -6.78 11.16
N ASP A 83 7.91 -6.74 11.86
CA ASP A 83 6.97 -7.87 11.93
C ASP A 83 6.44 -8.29 10.55
N PHE A 84 6.03 -7.33 9.73
CA PHE A 84 5.65 -7.58 8.35
C PHE A 84 6.80 -8.21 7.56
N ARG A 85 8.01 -7.65 7.68
CA ARG A 85 9.20 -8.13 6.94
C ARG A 85 9.61 -9.53 7.36
N GLU A 86 9.61 -9.82 8.65
CA GLU A 86 9.96 -11.12 9.21
C GLU A 86 8.93 -12.17 8.77
N THR A 87 7.64 -11.84 8.84
CA THR A 87 6.55 -12.75 8.44
C THR A 87 6.62 -13.16 6.96
N PHE A 88 7.01 -12.24 6.08
CA PHE A 88 7.00 -12.49 4.62
C PHE A 88 8.38 -12.60 3.96
N GLY A 89 9.47 -12.42 4.72
CA GLY A 89 10.83 -12.51 4.21
C GLY A 89 11.17 -11.47 3.14
N ASN A 90 10.47 -10.33 3.10
CA ASN A 90 10.68 -9.29 2.09
C ASN A 90 10.85 -7.91 2.71
N ASN A 91 12.02 -7.31 2.50
CA ASN A 91 12.37 -5.99 3.03
C ASN A 91 12.20 -4.82 2.04
N ARG A 92 11.75 -5.11 0.81
CA ARG A 92 11.67 -4.15 -0.30
C ARG A 92 10.26 -3.67 -0.61
N ILE A 93 9.23 -4.36 -0.13
CA ILE A 93 7.83 -4.01 -0.34
C ILE A 93 7.20 -3.55 0.98
N ALA A 94 6.19 -2.69 0.91
CA ALA A 94 5.37 -2.31 2.06
C ALA A 94 4.02 -3.02 2.07
N GLY A 95 3.62 -3.64 0.96
CA GLY A 95 2.40 -4.42 0.83
C GLY A 95 2.39 -5.21 -0.46
N PHE A 96 1.43 -6.11 -0.58
CA PHE A 96 1.17 -6.91 -1.78
C PHE A 96 -0.21 -7.56 -1.72
N MET A 97 -0.72 -7.92 -2.89
CA MET A 97 -1.81 -8.87 -3.03
C MET A 97 -1.27 -10.30 -3.09
N LYS A 98 -1.79 -11.19 -2.25
CA LYS A 98 -1.50 -12.63 -2.31
C LYS A 98 -2.66 -13.35 -3.01
N PRO A 99 -2.45 -13.91 -4.21
CA PRO A 99 -3.40 -14.81 -4.82
C PRO A 99 -3.56 -16.07 -3.97
N SER A 100 -4.78 -16.57 -3.83
CA SER A 100 -5.04 -17.89 -3.26
C SER A 100 -6.27 -18.51 -3.93
N PHE A 101 -6.38 -19.84 -3.83
CA PHE A 101 -7.46 -20.60 -4.45
C PHE A 101 -8.85 -20.25 -3.92
N GLN A 102 -8.95 -19.77 -2.67
CA GLN A 102 -10.23 -19.50 -2.00
C GLN A 102 -10.46 -18.02 -1.74
N GLU A 103 -9.42 -17.28 -1.38
CA GLU A 103 -9.51 -15.86 -0.99
C GLU A 103 -8.24 -15.13 -1.44
N HIS A 104 -8.39 -13.97 -2.07
CA HIS A 104 -7.29 -13.02 -2.24
C HIS A 104 -7.03 -12.33 -0.90
N PHE A 105 -5.76 -12.12 -0.56
CA PHE A 105 -5.39 -11.35 0.62
C PHE A 105 -4.73 -10.05 0.21
N LEU A 106 -5.14 -8.96 0.82
CA LEU A 106 -4.37 -7.72 0.83
C LEU A 106 -3.52 -7.71 2.10
N VAL A 107 -2.21 -7.58 1.94
CA VAL A 107 -1.28 -7.61 3.07
C VAL A 107 -0.41 -6.37 3.02
N PHE A 108 -0.26 -5.64 4.13
CA PHE A 108 0.63 -4.48 4.19
C PHE A 108 1.09 -4.15 5.61
N GLY A 109 2.22 -3.45 5.69
CA GLY A 109 2.73 -2.82 6.90
C GLY A 109 3.00 -1.33 6.68
N PRO A 110 3.62 -0.66 7.67
CA PRO A 110 3.95 0.75 7.57
C PRO A 110 5.01 1.02 6.48
N ASP A 111 4.81 2.08 5.71
CA ASP A 111 5.82 2.64 4.80
C ASP A 111 6.26 4.03 5.26
N GLU A 112 7.52 4.16 5.65
CA GLU A 112 8.13 5.44 6.06
C GLU A 112 8.24 6.44 4.89
N GLY A 113 8.23 5.95 3.65
CA GLY A 113 8.21 6.79 2.45
C GLY A 113 6.81 7.28 2.08
N ALA A 114 5.75 6.70 2.66
CA ALA A 114 4.38 7.09 2.37
C ALA A 114 4.05 8.45 3.00
N ARG A 115 3.37 9.29 2.24
CA ARG A 115 2.91 10.61 2.71
C ARG A 115 1.57 10.54 3.42
N ARG A 116 0.80 9.50 3.14
CA ARG A 116 -0.56 9.33 3.62
C ARG A 116 -0.65 8.02 4.38
N ARG A 117 -1.41 8.06 5.47
CA ARG A 117 -1.53 6.97 6.44
C ARG A 117 -1.95 5.63 5.82
N PHE A 118 -2.83 5.65 4.83
CA PHE A 118 -3.38 4.45 4.19
C PHE A 118 -2.95 4.28 2.73
N GLN A 119 -1.89 4.98 2.32
CA GLN A 119 -1.45 5.02 0.92
C GLN A 119 -1.15 3.62 0.38
N VAL A 120 -0.43 2.79 1.15
CA VAL A 120 -0.08 1.42 0.74
C VAL A 120 -1.33 0.56 0.57
N ALA A 121 -2.27 0.65 1.51
CA ALA A 121 -3.53 -0.09 1.44
C ALA A 121 -4.33 0.27 0.18
N PHE A 122 -4.43 1.57 -0.15
CA PHE A 122 -5.11 2.05 -1.34
C PHE A 122 -4.40 1.64 -2.64
N HIS A 123 -3.06 1.66 -2.64
CA HIS A 123 -2.24 1.20 -3.77
C HIS A 123 -2.52 -0.28 -4.07
N GLU A 124 -2.38 -1.15 -3.07
CA GLU A 124 -2.60 -2.59 -3.22
C GLU A 124 -4.07 -2.92 -3.52
N TYR A 125 -5.01 -2.17 -2.94
CA TYR A 125 -6.43 -2.38 -3.24
C TYR A 125 -6.78 -1.97 -4.67
N THR A 126 -6.13 -0.95 -5.23
CA THR A 126 -6.30 -0.59 -6.64
C THR A 126 -5.89 -1.75 -7.56
N HIS A 127 -4.77 -2.41 -7.25
CA HIS A 127 -4.35 -3.61 -7.97
C HIS A 127 -5.39 -4.74 -7.90
N TYR A 128 -6.04 -4.92 -6.75
CA TYR A 128 -7.16 -5.86 -6.62
C TYR A 128 -8.34 -5.48 -7.53
N LEU A 129 -8.77 -4.21 -7.51
CA LEU A 129 -9.90 -3.74 -8.31
C LEU A 129 -9.64 -3.90 -9.82
N LEU A 130 -8.44 -3.54 -10.28
CA LEU A 130 -8.05 -3.71 -11.68
C LEU A 130 -8.13 -5.18 -12.09
N ARG A 131 -7.56 -6.11 -11.31
CA ARG A 131 -7.61 -7.55 -11.60
C ARG A 131 -9.03 -8.13 -11.54
N ARG A 132 -9.87 -7.58 -10.66
CA ARG A 132 -11.22 -8.08 -10.43
C ARG A 132 -12.22 -7.61 -11.48
N TYR A 133 -12.09 -6.37 -11.94
CA TYR A 133 -13.09 -5.69 -12.76
C TYR A 133 -12.61 -5.34 -14.17
N SER A 134 -11.31 -5.26 -14.44
CA SER A 134 -10.79 -5.16 -15.81
C SER A 134 -10.91 -6.52 -16.52
N SER A 135 -11.40 -6.50 -17.76
CA SER A 135 -11.30 -7.63 -18.69
C SER A 135 -10.04 -7.55 -19.58
N LEU A 136 -9.27 -6.47 -19.44
CA LEU A 136 -8.09 -6.18 -20.24
C LEU A 136 -6.83 -6.60 -19.48
N ASN A 137 -5.86 -7.15 -20.22
CA ASN A 137 -4.47 -7.20 -19.76
C ASN A 137 -3.90 -5.79 -19.86
N LEU A 138 -3.89 -5.07 -18.74
CA LEU A 138 -3.39 -3.70 -18.70
C LEU A 138 -1.85 -3.70 -18.71
N PRO A 139 -1.21 -2.73 -19.38
CA PRO A 139 0.22 -2.61 -19.33
C PRO A 139 0.67 -2.21 -17.93
N ILE A 140 1.80 -2.75 -17.48
CA ILE A 140 2.34 -2.54 -16.13
C ILE A 140 2.43 -1.06 -15.74
N TRP A 141 2.85 -0.19 -16.67
CA TRP A 141 2.94 1.23 -16.38
C TRP A 141 1.59 1.82 -15.99
N PHE A 142 0.50 1.35 -16.59
CA PHE A 142 -0.83 1.83 -16.28
C PHE A 142 -1.29 1.27 -14.94
N GLU A 143 -1.11 -0.04 -14.69
CA GLU A 143 -1.49 -0.65 -13.40
C GLU A 143 -0.80 0.05 -12.23
N GLU A 144 0.52 0.21 -12.28
CA GLU A 144 1.28 0.87 -11.22
C GLU A 144 1.03 2.37 -11.17
N GLY A 145 0.92 3.05 -12.32
CA GLY A 145 0.63 4.48 -12.37
C GLY A 145 -0.75 4.81 -11.79
N PHE A 146 -1.75 3.98 -12.07
CA PHE A 146 -3.12 4.12 -11.60
C PHE A 146 -3.22 3.80 -10.10
N ALA A 147 -2.54 2.75 -9.64
CA ALA A 147 -2.41 2.44 -8.21
C ALA A 147 -1.77 3.60 -7.43
N VAL A 148 -0.65 4.15 -7.94
CA VAL A 148 -0.02 5.34 -7.33
C VAL A 148 -0.95 6.54 -7.36
N TYR A 149 -1.68 6.77 -8.47
CA TYR A 149 -2.61 7.88 -8.61
C TYR A 149 -3.76 7.81 -7.60
N LEU A 150 -4.46 6.67 -7.52
CA LEU A 150 -5.57 6.51 -6.58
C LEU A 150 -5.10 6.45 -5.13
N SER A 151 -3.90 5.94 -4.84
CA SER A 151 -3.35 5.89 -3.48
C SER A 151 -3.29 7.25 -2.76
N THR A 152 -3.39 8.34 -3.51
CA THR A 152 -3.37 9.72 -3.01
C THR A 152 -4.72 10.24 -2.55
N ALA A 153 -5.77 9.41 -2.66
CA ALA A 153 -7.13 9.75 -2.31
C ALA A 153 -7.23 10.37 -0.91
N GLN A 154 -7.94 11.49 -0.85
CA GLN A 154 -8.29 12.20 0.37
C GLN A 154 -9.78 12.50 0.34
N PHE A 155 -10.50 11.90 1.29
CA PHE A 155 -11.95 12.09 1.43
C PHE A 155 -12.22 13.42 2.13
N VAL A 156 -12.84 14.34 1.41
CA VAL A 156 -13.28 15.66 1.94
C VAL A 156 -14.68 15.53 2.53
N SER A 157 -15.50 14.62 1.98
CA SER A 157 -16.81 14.23 2.50
C SER A 157 -17.09 12.76 2.11
N PRO A 158 -18.19 12.16 2.58
CA PRO A 158 -18.59 10.82 2.17
C PRO A 158 -18.84 10.63 0.66
N THR A 159 -18.99 11.74 -0.08
CA THR A 159 -19.32 11.78 -1.52
C THR A 159 -18.28 12.55 -2.34
N ARG A 160 -17.16 12.95 -1.73
CA ARG A 160 -16.15 13.75 -2.42
C ARG A 160 -14.74 13.36 -1.99
N ALA A 161 -13.92 13.02 -2.98
CA ALA A 161 -12.51 12.75 -2.78
C ALA A 161 -11.66 13.57 -3.74
N VAL A 162 -10.46 13.94 -3.28
CA VAL A 162 -9.41 14.53 -4.10
C VAL A 162 -8.36 13.45 -4.36
N VAL A 163 -7.97 13.27 -5.62
CA VAL A 163 -7.00 12.26 -6.07
C VAL A 163 -5.97 12.89 -7.01
N GLY A 164 -4.90 12.16 -7.30
CA GLY A 164 -3.83 12.64 -8.16
C GLY A 164 -2.94 13.68 -7.51
N GLN A 165 -2.84 13.74 -6.18
CA GLN A 165 -1.89 14.64 -5.54
C GLN A 165 -0.45 14.14 -5.77
N PRO A 166 0.56 15.02 -5.93
CA PRO A 166 1.94 14.60 -6.18
C PRO A 166 2.49 13.65 -5.11
N VAL A 167 2.70 12.40 -5.52
CA VAL A 167 3.28 11.34 -4.69
C VAL A 167 4.81 11.44 -4.78
N VAL A 168 5.50 11.33 -3.64
CA VAL A 168 6.97 11.41 -3.48
C VAL A 168 7.58 12.83 -3.55
N ARG A 169 8.62 13.12 -2.74
CA ARG A 169 9.47 14.33 -2.86
C ARG A 169 10.88 13.97 -3.34
N PRO A 170 11.51 14.80 -4.20
CA PRO A 170 10.89 15.73 -5.12
C PRO A 170 10.51 14.96 -6.40
N SER A 171 9.22 14.62 -6.52
CA SER A 171 8.63 13.96 -7.70
C SER A 171 9.01 14.66 -9.00
N SER A 172 9.07 15.99 -9.01
CA SER A 172 9.47 16.76 -10.20
C SER A 172 10.87 16.40 -10.71
N ARG A 173 11.88 16.22 -9.84
CA ARG A 173 13.23 15.85 -10.30
C ARG A 173 13.29 14.45 -10.92
N ARG A 174 12.46 13.52 -10.42
CA ARG A 174 12.39 12.14 -10.93
C ARG A 174 11.55 12.02 -12.19
N ILE A 175 10.44 12.76 -12.26
CA ILE A 175 9.61 12.90 -13.47
C ILE A 175 10.42 13.55 -14.59
N LEU A 176 11.11 14.67 -14.29
CA LEU A 176 11.95 15.41 -15.24
C LEU A 176 13.29 14.73 -15.53
N ASN A 177 13.64 13.66 -14.81
CA ASN A 177 14.84 12.90 -15.09
C ASN A 177 14.74 12.32 -16.51
N ARG A 178 15.82 12.40 -17.30
CA ARG A 178 15.85 11.85 -18.66
C ARG A 178 15.75 10.31 -18.71
N ARG A 179 15.97 9.62 -17.58
CA ARG A 179 15.89 8.15 -17.50
C ARG A 179 14.94 7.67 -16.39
N PRO A 180 14.21 6.56 -16.60
CA PRO A 180 13.99 5.90 -17.91
C PRO A 180 13.18 6.82 -18.85
N ARG A 181 13.36 6.70 -20.16
CA ARG A 181 12.55 7.48 -21.13
C ARG A 181 11.09 7.03 -21.04
N VAL A 182 10.14 7.93 -21.32
CA VAL A 182 8.71 7.58 -21.36
C VAL A 182 8.46 6.40 -22.30
N SER A 183 9.12 6.37 -23.47
CA SER A 183 9.01 5.24 -24.41
C SER A 183 9.48 3.89 -23.84
N GLN A 184 10.37 3.88 -22.85
CA GLN A 184 10.80 2.64 -22.17
C GLN A 184 9.79 2.17 -21.12
N ILE A 185 8.97 3.09 -20.61
CA ILE A 185 7.90 2.78 -19.65
C ILE A 185 6.68 2.23 -20.39
N LEU A 186 6.40 2.79 -21.56
CA LEU A 186 5.30 2.34 -22.43
C LEU A 186 5.57 1.01 -23.13
N ASP A 187 6.81 0.51 -23.10
CA ASP A 187 7.18 -0.76 -23.73
C ASP A 187 6.67 -1.95 -22.90
N GLU A 188 5.81 -2.77 -23.51
CA GLU A 188 5.22 -3.98 -22.92
C GLU A 188 6.27 -5.02 -22.51
N ARG A 189 7.48 -4.99 -23.10
CA ARG A 189 8.59 -5.87 -22.73
C ARG A 189 9.34 -5.43 -21.47
N TYR A 190 8.90 -4.36 -20.81
CA TYR A 190 9.43 -4.00 -19.50
C TYR A 190 9.03 -5.06 -18.47
N THR A 191 9.82 -6.12 -18.37
CA THR A 191 9.65 -7.15 -17.34
C THR A 191 9.93 -6.51 -15.99
N VAL A 192 8.90 -6.34 -15.18
CA VAL A 192 9.07 -5.98 -13.77
C VAL A 192 9.72 -7.16 -13.08
N ASP A 193 10.98 -6.98 -12.71
CA ASP A 193 11.59 -7.81 -11.70
C ASP A 193 10.95 -7.45 -10.36
N TRP A 194 9.90 -8.19 -9.99
CA TRP A 194 9.18 -8.05 -8.71
C TRP A 194 10.10 -8.24 -7.50
N SER A 195 11.26 -8.90 -7.67
CA SER A 195 12.27 -9.00 -6.61
C SER A 195 13.05 -7.70 -6.40
N ARG A 196 13.09 -6.80 -7.39
CA ARG A 196 13.92 -5.59 -7.34
C ARG A 196 13.20 -4.33 -6.93
N HIS A 197 11.87 -4.33 -6.87
CA HIS A 197 11.06 -3.11 -6.78
C HIS A 197 11.38 -2.18 -7.97
N VAL A 198 10.35 -1.80 -8.72
CA VAL A 198 10.55 -0.97 -9.90
C VAL A 198 11.26 0.34 -9.50
N LEU A 199 12.22 0.79 -10.33
CA LEU A 199 13.06 1.95 -10.03
C LEU A 199 12.21 3.17 -9.63
N PRO A 200 12.60 3.96 -8.60
CA PRO A 200 11.97 5.22 -8.17
C PRO A 200 11.99 6.37 -9.22
N GLY A 201 11.66 6.05 -10.47
CA GLY A 201 11.44 6.96 -11.59
C GLY A 201 10.47 6.39 -12.62
N VAL A 202 10.14 5.09 -12.57
CA VAL A 202 9.05 4.51 -13.36
C VAL A 202 7.71 4.82 -12.71
N TYR A 203 7.56 4.62 -11.40
CA TYR A 203 6.32 4.93 -10.66
C TYR A 203 5.91 6.40 -10.83
N GLU A 204 6.85 7.32 -10.67
CA GLU A 204 6.57 8.76 -10.77
C GLU A 204 6.17 9.17 -12.20
N LYS A 205 6.76 8.54 -13.23
CA LYS A 205 6.40 8.81 -14.63
C LYS A 205 5.11 8.13 -15.04
N ALA A 206 4.89 6.90 -14.59
CA ALA A 206 3.63 6.17 -14.75
C ALA A 206 2.46 6.96 -14.13
N TRP A 207 2.65 7.44 -12.90
CA TRP A 207 1.71 8.35 -12.25
C TRP A 207 1.48 9.62 -13.06
N ALA A 208 2.55 10.27 -13.56
CA ALA A 208 2.42 11.51 -14.33
C ALA A 208 1.64 11.30 -15.63
N LEU A 209 1.84 10.15 -16.29
CA LEU A 209 1.08 9.77 -17.49
C LEU A 209 -0.40 9.56 -17.17
N VAL A 210 -0.72 8.78 -16.13
CA VAL A 210 -2.11 8.58 -15.70
C VAL A 210 -2.76 9.91 -15.30
N HIS A 211 -2.06 10.73 -14.53
CA HIS A 211 -2.53 12.06 -14.14
C HIS A 211 -2.81 12.93 -15.37
N PHE A 212 -1.93 12.93 -16.38
CA PHE A 212 -2.15 13.64 -17.63
C PHE A 212 -3.37 13.13 -18.39
N LEU A 213 -3.62 11.82 -18.42
CA LEU A 213 -4.79 11.25 -19.10
C LEU A 213 -6.12 11.67 -18.45
N TYR A 214 -6.15 11.79 -17.11
CA TYR A 214 -7.37 12.20 -16.39
C TYR A 214 -7.56 13.72 -16.28
N HIS A 215 -6.46 14.49 -16.22
CA HIS A 215 -6.50 15.92 -15.90
C HIS A 215 -5.90 16.82 -16.99
N GLY A 216 -5.38 16.28 -18.09
CA GLY A 216 -4.61 17.01 -19.09
C GLY A 216 -5.38 18.14 -19.79
N GLU A 217 -6.70 18.00 -19.94
CA GLU A 217 -7.55 19.05 -20.51
C GLU A 217 -8.00 20.11 -19.47
N ASN A 218 -7.95 19.79 -18.18
CA ASN A 218 -8.42 20.66 -17.09
C ASN A 218 -7.64 20.41 -15.78
N ALA A 219 -6.38 20.83 -15.73
CA ALA A 219 -5.49 20.62 -14.58
C ALA A 219 -5.99 21.23 -13.24
N GLN A 220 -7.10 21.97 -13.25
CA GLN A 220 -7.74 22.54 -12.06
C GLN A 220 -8.81 21.61 -11.42
N LYS A 221 -9.18 20.48 -12.05
CA LYS A 221 -10.20 19.54 -11.53
C LYS A 221 -9.58 18.28 -10.92
N GLU A 222 -8.82 18.42 -9.84
CA GLU A 222 -8.26 17.27 -9.08
C GLU A 222 -9.31 16.56 -8.19
N ALA A 223 -10.56 17.03 -8.20
CA ALA A 223 -11.65 16.48 -7.40
C ALA A 223 -12.50 15.50 -8.22
N ILE A 224 -12.80 14.35 -7.61
CA ILE A 224 -13.87 13.46 -8.06
C ILE A 224 -15.09 13.77 -7.18
N GLU A 225 -16.16 14.22 -7.82
CA GLU A 225 -17.46 14.50 -7.21
C GLU A 225 -18.42 13.37 -7.57
N SER A 226 -19.12 12.81 -6.57
CA SER A 226 -20.18 11.82 -6.75
C SER A 226 -21.56 12.39 -6.44
#